data_AF-A0A921TEI9-F1
#
_entry.id   AF-A0A921TEI9-F1
#
_cell.length_a   1.000
_cell.length_b   1.000
_cell.length_c   1.000
_cell.angle_alpha   90.00
_cell.angle_beta   90.00
_cell.angle_gamma   90.00
#
_symmetry.space_group_name_H-M   'P 1'
#
loop_
_entity.id
_entity.type
_entity.pdbx_description
1 polymer ?
#
loop_
_entity_poly.entity_id
_entity_poly.type
_entity_poly.pdbx_seq_one_letter_code
_entity_poly.pdbx_strand_id
1 'polypeptide(L)'
;MHSPLRNVAALALIAAGLAACAPTPRVGEGTPEAPNVRHFASTQSFGNGARWHLFLFDPSQPRSLDTRLTLARRAIEREPDCRWVDAPRDQIEEQTRDQGARYTQSVLAAPLRCKG
;
A
#
# COMPACT_ATOMS: atom_id res chain seq x y z
N MET A 1 43.30 -46.77 -45.90
CA MET A 1 42.32 -47.86 -45.71
C MET A 1 42.01 -47.97 -44.23
N HIS A 2 40.75 -48.29 -43.89
CA HIS A 2 40.15 -48.51 -42.56
C HIS A 2 39.47 -47.31 -41.89
N SER A 3 38.19 -47.11 -42.25
CA SER A 3 37.18 -46.70 -41.27
C SER A 3 36.92 -47.86 -40.30
N PRO A 4 36.53 -47.53 -39.07
CA PRO A 4 35.32 -48.17 -38.56
C PRO A 4 34.35 -47.14 -37.94
N LEU A 5 33.10 -47.19 -38.42
CA LEU A 5 31.94 -46.78 -37.65
C LEU A 5 31.86 -47.66 -36.39
N ARG A 6 31.61 -47.04 -35.22
CA ARG A 6 30.73 -47.54 -34.13
C ARG A 6 31.04 -46.79 -32.82
N ASN A 7 30.10 -45.94 -32.42
CA ASN A 7 29.76 -45.55 -31.04
C ASN A 7 28.62 -44.55 -31.20
N VAL A 8 27.44 -44.99 -31.62
CA VAL A 8 26.38 -45.44 -30.70
C VAL A 8 26.31 -44.53 -29.47
N ALA A 9 25.51 -43.48 -29.63
CA ALA A 9 24.49 -43.06 -28.68
C ALA A 9 24.89 -43.09 -27.20
N ALA A 10 25.42 -41.99 -26.67
CA ALA A 10 25.20 -41.59 -25.28
C ALA A 10 25.91 -40.27 -24.95
N LEU A 11 25.50 -39.12 -25.49
CA LEU A 11 25.92 -37.82 -24.94
C LEU A 11 25.01 -36.66 -25.39
N ALA A 12 23.71 -36.91 -25.51
CA ALA A 12 22.71 -35.90 -25.89
C ALA A 12 21.70 -35.59 -24.77
N LEU A 13 22.02 -35.86 -23.49
CA LEU A 13 21.05 -35.79 -22.37
C LEU A 13 21.57 -35.04 -21.12
N ILE A 14 22.40 -34.02 -21.27
CA ILE A 14 22.79 -33.14 -20.14
C ILE A 14 22.64 -31.66 -20.53
N ALA A 15 21.53 -31.30 -21.18
CA ALA A 15 21.23 -29.91 -21.55
C ALA A 15 19.80 -29.47 -21.17
N ALA A 16 19.17 -30.16 -20.20
CA ALA A 16 17.77 -29.92 -19.83
C ALA A 16 17.57 -29.85 -18.30
N GLY A 17 18.42 -29.09 -17.59
CA GLY A 17 18.42 -29.07 -16.11
C GLY A 17 18.60 -27.71 -15.43
N LEU A 18 18.59 -26.60 -16.18
CA LEU A 18 18.58 -25.24 -15.61
C LEU A 18 17.43 -24.43 -16.22
N ALA A 19 16.26 -25.04 -16.29
CA ALA A 19 15.01 -24.31 -16.49
C ALA A 19 14.74 -23.47 -15.23
N ALA A 20 15.23 -22.24 -15.27
CA ALA A 20 14.58 -21.07 -14.73
C ALA A 20 13.83 -21.24 -13.39
N CYS A 21 14.55 -21.10 -12.28
CA CYS A 21 14.01 -20.28 -11.18
C CYS A 21 14.01 -18.82 -11.66
N ALA A 22 13.18 -18.51 -12.66
CA ALA A 22 12.79 -17.13 -12.87
C ALA A 22 12.08 -16.71 -11.59
N PRO A 23 12.51 -15.65 -10.88
CA PRO A 23 11.71 -15.10 -9.81
C PRO A 23 10.34 -14.84 -10.41
N THR A 24 9.31 -15.48 -9.86
CA THR A 24 7.93 -15.10 -10.13
C THR A 24 7.87 -13.58 -9.95
N PRO A 25 7.35 -12.82 -10.93
CA PRO A 25 7.22 -11.39 -10.77
C PRO A 25 6.41 -11.17 -9.49
N ARG A 26 7.10 -10.72 -8.44
CA ARG A 26 6.43 -10.23 -7.25
C ARG A 26 5.67 -9.01 -7.75
N VAL A 27 4.36 -9.00 -7.52
CA VAL A 27 3.58 -7.78 -7.58
C VAL A 27 4.35 -6.72 -6.77
N GLY A 28 4.90 -5.70 -7.43
CA GLY A 28 5.65 -4.62 -6.78
C GLY A 28 7.09 -4.36 -7.24
N GLU A 29 7.65 -5.09 -8.21
CA GLU A 29 8.99 -4.76 -8.73
C GLU A 29 8.91 -3.69 -9.84
N GLY A 30 9.00 -2.42 -9.46
CA GLY A 30 9.26 -1.30 -10.39
C GLY A 30 8.28 -0.12 -10.37
N THR A 31 7.12 -0.25 -9.74
CA THR A 31 6.22 0.87 -9.43
C THR A 31 5.69 0.64 -8.02
N PRO A 32 5.82 1.59 -7.08
CA PRO A 32 5.07 1.49 -5.84
C PRO A 32 3.59 1.60 -6.22
N GLU A 33 2.89 0.47 -6.27
CA GLU A 33 1.44 0.48 -6.32
C GLU A 33 0.96 1.36 -5.15
N ALA A 34 0.03 2.27 -5.43
CA ALA A 34 -0.48 3.15 -4.38
C ALA A 34 -1.09 2.26 -3.27
N PRO A 35 -0.80 2.53 -1.99
CA PRO A 35 -1.27 1.67 -0.91
C PRO A 35 -2.79 1.59 -0.91
N ASN A 36 -3.32 0.44 -0.51
CA ASN A 36 -4.74 0.35 -0.18
C ASN A 36 -5.02 1.25 1.03
N VAL A 37 -6.09 2.05 0.96
CA VAL A 37 -6.47 2.99 2.01
C VAL A 37 -7.84 2.57 2.53
N ARG A 38 -7.94 2.37 3.84
CA ARG A 38 -9.20 2.14 4.54
C ARG A 38 -9.38 3.24 5.58
N HIS A 39 -10.63 3.57 5.90
CA HIS A 39 -10.90 4.47 7.00
C HIS A 39 -12.12 4.05 7.83
N PHE A 40 -12.20 4.56 9.05
CA PHE A 40 -13.33 4.35 9.95
C PHE A 40 -13.60 5.59 10.78
N ALA A 41 -14.89 5.83 11.04
CA ALA A 41 -15.33 6.94 11.86
C ALA A 41 -14.97 6.72 13.34
N SER A 42 -14.30 7.71 13.94
CA SER A 42 -14.13 7.81 15.38
C SER A 42 -15.44 8.24 16.06
N THR A 43 -15.57 7.99 17.35
CA THR A 43 -16.62 8.56 18.19
C THR A 43 -16.43 10.06 18.46
N GLN A 44 -15.22 10.58 18.20
CA GLN A 44 -14.90 11.99 18.40
C GLN A 44 -15.45 12.87 17.27
N SER A 45 -16.19 13.91 17.68
CA SER A 45 -16.72 14.94 16.78
C SER A 45 -15.62 15.93 16.37
N PHE A 46 -15.64 16.38 15.13
CA PHE A 46 -14.91 17.57 14.68
C PHE A 46 -15.79 18.84 14.71
N GLY A 47 -17.11 18.67 14.89
CA GLY A 47 -18.11 19.73 14.83
C GLY A 47 -18.83 19.81 13.48
N ASN A 48 -19.98 20.51 13.45
CA ASN A 48 -20.76 20.77 12.23
C ASN A 48 -21.08 19.51 11.39
N GLY A 49 -21.43 18.42 12.08
CA GLY A 49 -21.75 17.12 11.47
C GLY A 49 -20.55 16.35 10.93
N ALA A 50 -19.32 16.84 11.11
CA ALA A 50 -18.10 16.14 10.76
C ALA A 50 -17.54 15.35 11.96
N ARG A 51 -16.87 14.25 11.67
CA ARG A 51 -16.24 13.37 12.65
C ARG A 51 -14.80 13.12 12.27
N TRP A 52 -13.97 12.84 13.26
CA TRP A 52 -12.63 12.34 12.99
C TRP A 52 -12.70 10.96 12.39
N HIS A 53 -11.94 10.71 11.33
CA HIS A 53 -11.75 9.38 10.75
C HIS A 53 -10.29 8.99 10.88
N LEU A 54 -10.06 7.71 11.17
CA LEU A 54 -8.72 7.14 11.17
C LEU A 54 -8.50 6.40 9.86
N PHE A 55 -7.45 6.79 9.14
CA PHE A 55 -7.02 6.20 7.89
C PHE A 55 -5.86 5.23 8.15
N LEU A 56 -6.00 4.03 7.60
CA LEU A 56 -4.98 2.98 7.58
C LEU A 56 -4.49 2.76 6.15
N PHE A 57 -3.18 2.60 6.02
CA PHE A 57 -2.51 2.37 4.73
C PHE A 57 -1.92 0.97 4.73
N ASP A 58 -2.22 0.18 3.69
CA ASP A 58 -1.66 -1.15 3.51
C ASP A 58 -0.74 -1.18 2.27
N PRO A 59 0.54 -1.58 2.39
CA PRO A 59 1.20 -2.01 3.64
C PRO A 59 1.39 -0.85 4.63
N SER A 60 1.34 -1.20 5.93
CA SER A 60 1.62 -0.29 7.04
C SER A 60 3.12 0.04 7.08
N GLN A 61 3.47 1.16 6.48
CA GLN A 61 4.84 1.66 6.36
C GLN A 61 4.89 3.12 6.81
N PRO A 62 5.99 3.56 7.46
CA PRO A 62 6.20 4.96 7.80
C PRO A 62 6.14 5.87 6.56
N ARG A 63 5.37 6.95 6.65
CA ARG A 63 5.18 7.95 5.60
C ARG A 63 5.09 9.35 6.22
N SER A 64 5.56 10.36 5.48
CA SER A 64 5.37 11.76 5.88
C SER A 64 3.89 12.11 6.01
N LEU A 65 3.58 13.13 6.82
CA LEU A 65 2.20 13.59 6.99
C LEU A 65 1.58 14.02 5.64
N ASP A 66 2.34 14.72 4.79
CA ASP A 66 1.88 15.16 3.47
C ASP A 66 1.53 13.99 2.54
N THR A 67 2.37 12.96 2.54
CA THR A 67 2.10 11.74 1.76
C THR A 67 0.82 11.07 2.26
N ARG A 68 0.65 10.93 3.57
CA ARG A 68 -0.56 10.34 4.16
C ARG A 68 -1.81 11.16 3.83
N LEU A 69 -1.75 12.49 3.94
CA LEU A 69 -2.84 13.39 3.57
C LEU A 69 -3.23 13.26 2.09
N THR A 70 -2.24 13.22 1.20
CA THR A 70 -2.46 13.08 -0.24
C THR A 70 -3.14 11.76 -0.57
N LEU A 71 -2.67 10.66 0.01
CA LEU A 71 -3.24 9.33 -0.20
C LEU A 71 -4.67 9.24 0.34
N ALA A 72 -4.92 9.79 1.53
CA ALA A 72 -6.25 9.80 2.14
C ALA A 72 -7.25 10.65 1.34
N ARG A 73 -6.86 11.85 0.90
CA ARG A 73 -7.72 12.71 0.05
C ARG A 73 -8.11 11.99 -1.26
N ARG A 74 -7.13 11.37 -1.94
CA ARG A 74 -7.39 10.56 -3.15
C ARG A 74 -8.31 9.36 -2.90
N ALA A 75 -8.28 8.78 -1.70
CA ALA A 75 -9.20 7.71 -1.33
C ALA A 75 -10.63 8.25 -1.21
N ILE A 76 -10.82 9.37 -0.50
CA ILE A 76 -12.13 10.00 -0.31
C ILE A 76 -12.74 10.54 -1.60
N GLU A 77 -11.93 10.98 -2.57
CA GLU A 77 -12.41 11.36 -3.91
C GLU A 77 -13.19 10.23 -4.61
N ARG A 78 -12.92 8.96 -4.25
CA ARG A 78 -13.61 7.78 -4.78
C ARG A 78 -14.82 7.35 -3.94
N GLU A 79 -15.07 8.00 -2.80
CA GLU A 79 -16.16 7.67 -1.88
C GLU A 79 -17.29 8.70 -2.00
N PRO A 80 -18.43 8.35 -2.64
CA PRO A 80 -19.49 9.32 -2.93
C PRO A 80 -20.18 9.86 -1.67
N ASP A 81 -20.20 9.07 -0.60
CA ASP A 81 -20.92 9.38 0.63
C ASP A 81 -20.08 10.17 1.64
N CYS A 82 -18.78 10.27 1.44
CA CYS A 82 -17.86 11.00 2.30
C CYS A 82 -17.31 12.26 1.63
N ARG A 83 -17.10 13.30 2.42
CA ARG A 83 -16.50 14.56 2.00
C ARG A 83 -15.40 14.96 2.96
N TRP A 84 -14.26 15.34 2.40
CA TRP A 84 -13.16 15.89 3.17
C TRP A 84 -13.57 17.21 3.83
N VAL A 85 -13.20 17.38 5.10
CA VAL A 85 -13.35 18.65 5.82
C VAL A 85 -11.96 19.19 6.10
N ASP A 86 -11.70 20.44 5.71
CA ASP A 86 -10.42 21.05 5.99
C ASP A 86 -10.29 21.37 7.48
N ALA A 87 -9.12 21.02 8.03
CA ALA A 87 -8.72 21.28 9.39
C ALA A 87 -7.30 21.84 9.40
N PRO A 88 -6.95 22.68 10.38
CA PRO A 88 -5.56 23.11 10.60
C PRO A 88 -4.61 21.91 10.67
N ARG A 89 -3.44 22.04 10.04
CA ARG A 89 -2.48 20.94 9.92
C ARG A 89 -1.98 20.44 11.28
N ASP A 90 -1.71 21.37 12.18
CA ASP A 90 -1.32 21.12 13.56
C ASP A 90 -2.37 20.29 14.31
N GLN A 91 -3.66 20.56 14.08
CA GLN A 91 -4.74 19.77 14.67
C GLN A 91 -4.79 18.34 14.10
N ILE A 92 -4.57 18.17 12.79
CA ILE A 92 -4.46 16.85 12.15
C ILE A 92 -3.27 16.08 12.73
N GLU A 93 -2.13 16.75 12.91
CA GLU A 93 -0.93 16.16 13.47
C GLU A 93 -1.11 15.74 14.92
N GLU A 94 -1.73 16.61 15.73
CA GLU A 94 -2.11 16.31 17.12
C GLU A 94 -3.04 15.10 17.20
N GLN A 95 -4.15 15.11 16.47
CA GLN A 95 -5.08 13.98 16.48
C GLN A 95 -4.45 12.67 15.97
N THR A 96 -3.50 12.77 15.05
CA THR A 96 -2.76 11.60 14.59
C THR A 96 -1.77 11.09 15.64
N ARG A 97 -1.15 11.99 16.42
CA ARG A 97 -0.30 11.61 17.56
C ARG A 97 -1.09 10.94 18.67
N ASP A 98 -2.34 11.34 18.88
CA ASP A 98 -3.23 10.79 19.91
C ASP A 98 -3.64 9.33 19.66
N GLN A 99 -3.39 8.81 18.45
CA GLN A 99 -3.54 7.38 18.17
C GLN A 99 -2.43 6.53 18.81
N GLY A 100 -1.40 7.17 19.36
CA GLY A 100 -0.25 6.55 19.99
C GLY A 100 1.02 6.73 19.16
N ALA A 101 2.14 6.97 19.85
CA ALA A 101 3.43 7.30 19.25
C ALA A 101 3.91 6.27 18.20
N ARG A 102 3.55 4.98 18.39
CA ARG A 102 3.88 3.90 17.45
C ARG A 102 3.23 4.07 16.07
N TYR A 103 2.07 4.72 16.00
CA TYR A 103 1.23 4.74 14.81
C TYR A 103 1.29 6.07 14.06
N THR A 104 1.84 7.12 14.67
CA THR A 104 1.88 8.49 14.13
C THR A 104 2.44 8.58 12.70
N GLN A 105 3.35 7.69 12.31
CA GLN A 105 3.95 7.67 10.98
C GLN A 105 3.24 6.75 9.98
N SER A 106 2.34 5.87 10.42
CA SER A 106 1.70 4.85 9.58
C SER A 106 0.18 4.94 9.52
N VAL A 107 -0.44 5.83 10.30
CA VAL A 107 -1.88 6.12 10.28
C VAL A 107 -2.12 7.62 10.10
N LEU A 108 -3.34 8.05 9.82
CA LEU A 108 -3.70 9.46 9.75
C LEU A 108 -5.08 9.67 10.37
N ALA A 109 -5.22 10.65 11.26
CA ALA A 109 -6.53 11.14 11.68
C ALA A 109 -6.89 12.39 10.87
N ALA A 110 -8.04 12.39 10.20
CA ALA A 110 -8.54 13.57 9.48
C ALA A 110 -10.08 13.66 9.54
N PRO A 111 -10.68 14.87 9.51
CA PRO A 111 -12.11 14.98 9.66
C PRO A 111 -12.82 14.80 8.32
N LEU A 112 -13.88 13.99 8.34
CA LEU A 112 -14.78 13.79 7.22
C LEU A 112 -16.22 14.11 7.63
N ARG A 113 -17.02 14.50 6.65
CA ARG A 113 -18.47 14.48 6.74
C ARG A 113 -18.98 13.36 5.84
N CYS A 114 -19.43 12.27 6.45
CA CYS A 114 -20.00 11.14 5.74
C CYS A 114 -21.51 11.08 5.94
N LYS A 115 -22.25 10.69 4.90
CA LYS A 115 -23.65 10.28 5.02
C LYS A 115 -23.64 8.87 5.61
N GLY A 116 -24.26 8.70 6.77
CA GLY A 116 -24.42 7.41 7.44
C GLY A 116 -25.56 6.60 6.85
#